data_AF-A0A7G1HQV2-F1
#
_entry.id   AF-A0A7G1HQV2-F1
#
_cell.length_a   1.000
_cell.length_b   1.000
_cell.length_c   1.000
_cell.angle_alpha   90.00
_cell.angle_beta   90.00
_cell.angle_gamma   90.00
#
_symmetry.space_group_name_H-M   'P 1'
#
loop_
_entity.id
_entity.type
_entity.pdbx_description
1 polymer ?
#
loop_
_entity_poly.entity_id
_entity_poly.type
_entity_poly.pdbx_seq_one_letter_code
_entity_poly.pdbx_strand_id
1 'polypeptide(L)'
;MKTKIGILLVTICFSTVAFAQKPKERKEFSPEQMALKQAEMLKTRLQLNETQKKKVYELNLKYNKENKMLMEQMQELRKKMQELNQNKETELKGMLTPEQNAAYDMWKQDRKREMKKNFKTEKRPGTAQPRK
;
A
#
# COMPACT_ATOMS: atom_id res chain seq x y z
N MET A 1 53.73 -3.32 -41.43
CA MET A 1 53.22 -2.33 -40.46
C MET A 1 52.14 -1.51 -41.15
N LYS A 2 50.86 -1.71 -40.80
CA LYS A 2 49.72 -0.98 -41.38
C LYS A 2 48.77 -0.59 -40.25
N THR A 3 48.18 0.58 -40.40
CA THR A 3 47.67 1.51 -39.39
C THR A 3 46.49 1.00 -38.55
N LYS A 4 46.43 1.48 -37.30
CA LYS A 4 45.40 1.21 -36.28
C LYS A 4 44.03 1.75 -36.73
N ILE A 5 43.01 0.90 -36.69
CA ILE A 5 41.61 1.29 -36.94
C ILE A 5 41.02 1.81 -35.63
N GLY A 6 40.53 3.05 -35.69
CA GLY A 6 39.92 3.78 -34.60
C GLY A 6 38.47 3.35 -34.32
N ILE A 7 38.17 3.42 -33.03
CA ILE A 7 36.89 3.51 -32.30
C ILE A 7 35.65 3.84 -33.17
N LEU A 8 34.59 3.02 -33.04
CA LEU A 8 33.20 3.46 -33.22
C LEU A 8 32.31 2.93 -32.08
N LEU A 9 31.89 3.86 -31.23
CA LEU A 9 30.84 3.77 -30.21
C LEU A 9 29.46 3.47 -30.84
N VAL A 10 28.69 2.51 -30.30
CA VAL A 10 27.24 2.68 -30.08
C VAL A 10 26.81 1.86 -28.86
N THR A 11 26.72 2.56 -27.73
CA THR A 11 26.03 2.14 -26.50
C THR A 11 24.52 2.28 -26.72
N ILE A 12 23.75 1.20 -26.65
CA ILE A 12 22.29 1.29 -26.45
C ILE A 12 21.96 0.60 -25.14
N CYS A 13 22.00 1.40 -24.07
CA CYS A 13 21.43 1.07 -22.78
C CYS A 13 19.89 1.01 -22.94
N PHE A 14 19.31 -0.19 -22.92
CA PHE A 14 17.87 -0.35 -22.71
C PHE A 14 17.54 -0.08 -21.24
N SER A 15 17.48 1.20 -20.87
CA SER A 15 16.87 1.61 -19.61
C SER A 15 15.34 1.56 -19.77
N THR A 16 14.74 0.43 -19.43
CA THR A 16 13.29 0.38 -19.22
C THR A 16 12.96 1.22 -17.99
N VAL A 17 12.54 2.47 -18.22
CA VAL A 17 11.93 3.31 -17.18
C VAL A 17 10.62 2.64 -16.79
N ALA A 18 10.66 1.86 -15.70
CA ALA A 18 9.48 1.32 -15.08
C ALA A 18 8.70 2.50 -14.48
N PHE A 19 7.70 3.01 -15.20
CA PHE A 19 6.74 3.97 -14.68
C PHE A 19 6.00 3.31 -13.51
N ALA A 20 6.45 3.63 -12.29
CA ALA A 20 5.71 3.32 -11.08
C ALA A 20 4.39 4.09 -11.16
N GLN A 21 3.27 3.37 -11.30
CA GLN A 21 1.95 3.97 -11.30
C GLN A 21 1.79 4.78 -10.00
N LYS A 22 1.69 6.10 -10.12
CA LYS A 22 1.34 6.97 -9.00
C LYS A 22 0.04 6.43 -8.40
N PRO A 23 -0.03 6.16 -7.09
CA PRO A 23 -1.28 5.71 -6.49
C PRO A 23 -2.34 6.77 -6.80
N LYS A 24 -3.43 6.36 -7.46
CA LYS A 24 -4.58 7.23 -7.67
C LYS A 24 -4.98 7.79 -6.31
N GLU A 25 -5.02 9.11 -6.22
CA GLU A 25 -5.45 9.82 -5.03
C GLU A 25 -6.85 9.32 -4.69
N ARG A 26 -6.96 8.60 -3.56
CA ARG A 26 -8.26 8.09 -3.12
C ARG A 26 -9.05 9.29 -2.63
N LYS A 27 -10.16 9.61 -3.30
CA LYS A 27 -11.09 10.62 -2.83
C LYS A 27 -11.57 10.24 -1.42
N GLU A 28 -11.22 11.06 -0.44
CA GLU A 28 -11.75 10.91 0.92
C GLU A 28 -13.21 11.38 0.94
N PHE A 29 -14.08 10.54 1.47
CA PHE A 29 -15.49 10.88 1.70
C PHE A 29 -15.71 11.08 3.19
N SER A 30 -16.61 11.98 3.56
CA SER A 30 -17.04 12.08 4.95
C SER A 30 -17.89 10.86 5.35
N PRO A 31 -17.97 10.50 6.64
CA PRO A 31 -18.87 9.46 7.12
C PRO A 31 -20.32 9.64 6.67
N GLU A 32 -20.80 10.89 6.61
CA GLU A 32 -22.13 11.29 6.17
C GLU A 32 -22.33 11.02 4.67
N GLN A 33 -21.37 11.43 3.83
CA GLN A 33 -21.43 11.18 2.39
C GLN A 33 -21.40 9.68 2.08
N MET A 34 -20.58 8.91 2.82
CA MET A 34 -20.54 7.45 2.68
C MET A 34 -21.86 6.81 3.13
N ALA A 35 -22.40 7.24 4.27
CA ALA A 35 -23.65 6.71 4.80
C ALA A 35 -24.82 6.96 3.84
N LEU A 36 -24.90 8.17 3.27
CA LEU A 36 -25.91 8.52 2.27
C LEU A 36 -25.78 7.63 1.03
N LYS A 37 -24.57 7.51 0.47
CA LYS A 37 -24.34 6.67 -0.71
C LYS A 37 -24.72 5.20 -0.46
N GLN A 38 -24.40 4.67 0.72
CA GLN A 38 -24.77 3.30 1.10
C GLN A 38 -26.28 3.16 1.25
N ALA A 39 -26.96 4.15 1.86
CA ALA A 39 -28.40 4.13 2.02
C ALA A 39 -29.15 4.22 0.69
N GLU A 40 -28.71 5.06 -0.25
CA GLU A 40 -29.27 5.13 -1.61
C GLU A 40 -29.08 3.81 -2.36
N MET A 41 -27.89 3.22 -2.26
CA MET A 41 -27.61 1.93 -2.90
C MET A 41 -28.52 0.83 -2.36
N LEU A 42 -28.70 0.75 -1.04
CA LEU A 42 -29.58 -0.22 -0.41
C LEU A 42 -31.06 0.06 -0.71
N LYS A 43 -31.47 1.33 -0.76
CA LYS A 43 -32.81 1.70 -1.22
C LYS A 43 -33.09 1.15 -2.60
N THR A 44 -32.19 1.35 -3.56
CA THR A 44 -32.38 0.87 -4.94
C THR A 44 -32.37 -0.65 -5.03
N ARG A 45 -31.41 -1.32 -4.37
CA ARG A 45 -31.25 -2.78 -4.48
C ARG A 45 -32.33 -3.57 -3.75
N LEU A 46 -32.80 -3.05 -2.62
CA LEU A 46 -33.77 -3.73 -1.76
C LEU A 46 -35.16 -3.09 -1.82
N GLN A 47 -35.35 -2.11 -2.70
CA GLN A 47 -36.60 -1.37 -2.89
C GLN A 47 -37.15 -0.78 -1.58
N LEU A 48 -36.26 -0.22 -0.74
CA LEU A 48 -36.64 0.33 0.55
C LEU A 48 -37.53 1.57 0.39
N ASN A 49 -38.49 1.74 1.29
CA ASN A 49 -39.21 3.01 1.40
C ASN A 49 -38.36 4.08 2.12
N GLU A 50 -38.83 5.33 2.13
CA GLU A 50 -38.09 6.45 2.74
C GLU A 50 -37.83 6.27 4.23
N THR A 51 -38.79 5.69 4.96
CA THR A 51 -38.63 5.44 6.41
C THR A 51 -37.51 4.42 6.66
N GLN A 52 -37.46 3.34 5.88
CA GLN A 52 -36.40 2.33 5.95
C GLN A 52 -35.06 2.92 5.52
N LYS A 53 -35.01 3.69 4.43
CA LYS A 53 -33.80 4.37 3.97
C LYS A 53 -33.23 5.30 5.05
N LYS A 54 -34.07 6.07 5.74
CA LYS A 54 -33.63 6.96 6.83
C LYS A 54 -32.98 6.17 7.97
N LYS A 55 -33.59 5.06 8.39
CA LYS A 55 -33.00 4.17 9.42
C LYS A 55 -31.66 3.57 8.97
N VAL A 56 -31.57 3.15 7.71
CA VAL A 56 -30.32 2.63 7.13
C VAL A 56 -29.24 3.71 7.06
N TYR A 57 -29.59 4.94 6.70
CA TYR A 57 -28.66 6.07 6.74
C TYR A 57 -28.11 6.30 8.15
N GLU A 58 -28.97 6.37 9.16
CA GLU A 58 -28.55 6.57 10.56
C GLU A 58 -27.66 5.42 11.06
N LEU A 59 -28.01 4.17 10.71
CA LEU A 59 -27.19 2.99 10.99
C LEU A 59 -25.79 3.09 10.37
N ASN A 60 -25.74 3.37 9.07
CA ASN A 60 -24.47 3.48 8.33
C ASN A 60 -23.64 4.65 8.84
N LEU A 61 -24.27 5.77 9.20
CA LEU A 61 -23.58 6.94 9.74
C LEU A 61 -22.88 6.60 11.05
N LYS A 62 -23.58 5.92 11.97
CA LYS A 62 -22.99 5.47 13.24
C LYS A 62 -21.73 4.64 13.00
N TYR A 63 -21.85 3.57 12.21
CA TYR A 63 -20.72 2.66 11.99
C TYR A 63 -19.61 3.27 11.11
N ASN A 64 -19.93 4.17 10.19
CA ASN A 64 -18.90 4.89 9.42
C ASN A 64 -18.08 5.83 10.32
N LYS A 65 -18.69 6.46 11.33
CA LYS A 65 -17.98 7.27 12.33
C LYS A 65 -17.08 6.39 13.20
N GLU A 66 -17.60 5.26 13.69
CA GLU A 66 -16.80 4.28 14.46
C GLU A 66 -15.60 3.77 13.64
N ASN A 67 -15.82 3.40 12.38
CA ASN A 67 -14.76 2.98 11.48
C ASN A 67 -13.72 4.08 11.25
N LYS A 68 -14.14 5.35 11.13
CA LYS A 68 -13.21 6.47 10.95
C LYS A 68 -12.31 6.62 12.18
N MET A 69 -12.88 6.60 13.39
CA MET A 69 -12.11 6.67 14.64
C MET A 69 -11.13 5.49 14.76
N LEU A 70 -11.56 4.27 14.43
CA LEU A 70 -10.68 3.10 14.46
C LEU A 70 -9.52 3.24 13.45
N MET A 71 -9.78 3.77 12.26
CA MET A 71 -8.74 4.03 11.27
C MET A 71 -7.72 5.06 11.76
N GLU A 72 -8.18 6.14 12.40
CA GLU A 72 -7.31 7.15 13.02
C GLU A 72 -6.45 6.53 14.14
N GLN A 73 -7.04 5.73 15.03
CA GLN A 73 -6.31 5.00 16.07
C GLN A 73 -5.25 4.06 15.49
N MET A 74 -5.59 3.34 14.41
CA MET A 74 -4.65 2.46 13.72
C MET A 74 -3.53 3.24 13.04
N GLN A 75 -3.78 4.44 12.53
CA GLN A 75 -2.73 5.31 11.98
C GLN A 75 -1.76 5.75 13.07
N GLU A 76 -2.27 6.18 14.23
CA GLU A 76 -1.42 6.56 15.37
C GLU A 76 -0.62 5.36 15.91
N LEU A 77 -1.24 4.19 16.02
CA LEU A 77 -0.55 2.96 16.40
C LEU A 77 0.57 2.62 15.41
N ARG A 78 0.33 2.76 14.10
CA ARG A 78 1.36 2.54 13.07
C ARG A 78 2.55 3.49 13.23
N LYS A 79 2.30 4.78 13.52
CA LYS A 79 3.37 5.76 13.77
C LYS A 79 4.22 5.35 14.98
N LYS A 80 3.57 5.01 16.10
CA LYS A 80 4.25 4.54 17.32
C LYS A 80 5.08 3.28 17.07
N MET A 81 4.52 2.31 16.34
CA MET A 81 5.25 1.10 15.97
C MET A 81 6.45 1.38 15.06
N GLN A 82 6.33 2.35 14.15
CA GLN A 82 7.45 2.76 13.30
C GLN A 82 8.57 3.38 14.13
N GLU A 83 8.24 4.30 15.03
CA GLU A 83 9.19 4.93 15.94
C GLU A 83 9.89 3.89 16.83
N LEU A 84 9.13 2.97 17.44
CA LEU A 84 9.68 1.89 18.25
C LEU A 84 10.68 1.03 17.47
N ASN A 85 10.36 0.69 16.22
CA ASN A 85 11.25 -0.08 15.36
C ASN A 85 12.53 0.71 15.01
N GLN A 86 12.42 2.02 14.78
CA GLN A 86 13.57 2.90 14.51
C GLN A 86 14.50 3.02 15.72
N ASN A 87 13.93 3.15 16.92
CA ASN A 87 14.71 3.22 18.16
C ASN A 87 15.45 1.91 18.41
N LYS A 88 14.73 0.78 18.33
CA LYS A 88 15.33 -0.55 18.46
C LYS A 88 16.44 -0.78 17.43
N GLU A 89 16.23 -0.36 16.18
CA GLU A 89 17.25 -0.49 15.14
C GLU A 89 18.48 0.37 15.46
N THR A 90 18.29 1.59 15.95
CA THR A 90 19.39 2.48 16.34
C THR A 90 20.22 1.86 17.46
N GLU A 91 19.57 1.34 18.50
CA GLU A 91 20.24 0.63 19.60
C GLU A 91 21.00 -0.59 19.10
N LEU A 92 20.37 -1.42 18.25
CA LEU A 92 21.01 -2.59 17.67
C LEU A 92 22.26 -2.21 16.88
N LYS A 93 22.17 -1.22 15.98
CA LYS A 93 23.30 -0.78 15.15
C LYS A 93 24.46 -0.25 15.99
N GLY A 94 24.18 0.36 17.14
CA GLY A 94 25.19 0.81 18.09
C GLY A 94 25.96 -0.33 18.75
N MET A 95 25.44 -1.56 18.77
CA MET A 95 26.10 -2.76 19.31
C MET A 95 26.88 -3.55 18.25
N LEU A 96 26.77 -3.18 16.97
CA LEU A 96 27.37 -3.91 15.86
C LEU A 96 28.68 -3.28 15.40
N THR A 97 29.62 -4.13 14.97
CA THR A 97 30.80 -3.70 14.21
C THR A 97 30.39 -3.12 12.84
N PRO A 98 31.26 -2.34 12.18
CA PRO A 98 30.99 -1.81 10.83
C PRO A 98 30.60 -2.90 9.82
N GLU A 99 31.28 -4.04 9.83
CA GLU A 99 31.04 -5.16 8.93
C GLU A 99 29.68 -5.82 9.22
N GLN A 100 29.32 -5.98 10.50
CA GLN A 100 28.01 -6.51 10.90
C GLN A 100 26.86 -5.55 10.54
N ASN A 101 27.08 -4.24 10.68
CA ASN A 101 26.12 -3.22 10.26
C ASN A 101 25.85 -3.28 8.75
N ALA A 102 26.91 -3.43 7.94
CA ALA A 102 26.77 -3.59 6.49
C ALA A 102 25.97 -4.86 6.12
N ALA A 103 26.27 -5.99 6.78
CA ALA A 103 25.53 -7.23 6.57
C ALA A 103 24.05 -7.10 6.97
N TYR A 104 23.76 -6.43 8.08
CA TYR A 104 22.40 -6.17 8.55
C TYR A 104 21.60 -5.31 7.55
N ASP A 105 22.20 -4.25 7.01
CA ASP A 105 21.55 -3.38 6.02
C ASP A 105 21.25 -4.11 4.71
N MET A 106 22.18 -4.96 4.24
CA MET A 106 21.95 -5.83 3.09
C MET A 106 20.76 -6.77 3.33
N TRP A 107 20.75 -7.45 4.48
CA TRP A 107 19.65 -8.35 4.86
C TRP A 107 18.28 -7.64 4.89
N LYS A 108 18.22 -6.41 5.42
CA LYS A 108 16.98 -5.61 5.40
C LYS A 108 16.52 -5.27 3.98
N GLN A 109 17.45 -4.91 3.10
CA GLN A 109 17.12 -4.62 1.70
C GLN A 109 16.57 -5.86 0.99
N ASP A 110 17.18 -7.03 1.21
CA ASP A 110 16.70 -8.31 0.67
C ASP A 110 15.30 -8.64 1.15
N ARG A 111 15.05 -8.53 2.47
CA ARG A 111 13.71 -8.70 3.05
C ARG A 111 12.69 -7.79 2.37
N LYS A 112 13.02 -6.52 2.14
CA LYS A 112 12.15 -5.56 1.45
C LYS A 112 11.91 -5.94 -0.02
N ARG A 113 12.92 -6.48 -0.71
CA ARG A 113 12.80 -6.98 -2.09
C ARG A 113 11.86 -8.19 -2.15
N GLU A 114 12.03 -9.16 -1.26
CA GLU A 114 11.19 -10.36 -1.20
C GLU A 114 9.74 -10.02 -0.87
N MET A 115 9.49 -9.13 0.09
CA MET A 115 8.13 -8.64 0.36
C MET A 115 7.48 -8.00 -0.88
N LYS A 116 8.23 -7.20 -1.64
CA LYS A 116 7.73 -6.59 -2.88
C LYS A 116 7.47 -7.62 -3.98
N LYS A 117 8.29 -8.68 -4.09
CA LYS A 117 8.08 -9.77 -5.05
C LYS A 117 6.80 -10.53 -4.72
N ASN A 118 6.61 -10.93 -3.46
CA ASN A 118 5.43 -11.66 -3.01
C ASN A 118 4.13 -10.86 -3.23
N PHE A 119 4.18 -9.55 -2.99
CA PHE A 119 3.03 -8.68 -3.27
C PHE A 119 2.69 -8.58 -4.77
N LYS A 120 3.70 -8.67 -5.65
CA LYS A 120 3.50 -8.65 -7.12
C LYS A 120 3.00 -10.00 -7.64
N THR A 121 3.42 -11.12 -7.05
CA THR A 121 2.96 -12.45 -7.45
C THR A 121 1.52 -12.70 -7.01
N GLU A 122 1.14 -12.29 -5.81
CA GLU A 122 -0.25 -12.39 -5.29
C GLU A 122 -1.25 -11.53 -6.09
N LYS A 123 -0.79 -10.40 -6.66
CA LYS A 123 -1.61 -9.51 -7.49
C LYS A 123 -1.78 -9.94 -8.95
N ARG A 124 -1.23 -11.08 -9.38
CA ARG A 124 -1.49 -11.63 -10.73
C ARG A 124 -2.87 -12.31 -10.73
N PRO A 125 -3.88 -11.80 -11.47
CA PRO A 125 -5.16 -12.48 -11.57
C PRO A 125 -4.98 -13.73 -12.44
N GLY A 126 -5.12 -14.92 -11.85
CA GLY A 126 -4.94 -16.18 -12.59
C GLY A 126 -5.21 -17.48 -11.85
N THR A 127 -5.39 -17.49 -10.53
CA THR A 127 -5.72 -18.72 -9.77
C THR A 127 -7.01 -18.65 -8.95
N ALA A 128 -7.83 -17.61 -9.16
CA ALA A 128 -9.21 -17.67 -8.73
C ALA A 128 -9.96 -18.60 -9.70
N GLN A 129 -9.97 -19.90 -9.41
CA GLN A 129 -10.97 -20.81 -9.99
C GLN A 129 -12.36 -20.17 -9.78
N PRO A 130 -13.22 -20.14 -10.81
CA PRO A 130 -14.57 -19.63 -10.63
C PRO A 130 -15.25 -20.50 -9.57
N ARG A 131 -15.75 -19.86 -8.50
CA ARG A 131 -16.70 -20.53 -7.62
C ARG A 131 -17.90 -20.88 -8.50
N LYS A 132 -18.13 -22.19 -8.66
CA LYS A 132 -19.31 -22.74 -9.32
C LYS A 132 -20.58 -22.26 -8.61
#